data_AF-A0A645C1U9-F1
#
_entry.id   AF-A0A645C1U9-F1
#
_cell.length_a   1.000
_cell.length_b   1.000
_cell.length_c   1.000
_cell.angle_alpha   90.00
_cell.angle_beta   90.00
_cell.angle_gamma   90.00
#
_symmetry.space_group_name_H-M   'P 1'
#
loop_
_entity.id
_entity.type
_entity.pdbx_description
1 polymer ?
#
loop_
_entity_poly.entity_id
_entity_poly.type
_entity_poly.pdbx_seq_one_letter_code
_entity_poly.pdbx_strand_id
1 'polypeptide(L)'
;MTTDGRVVTDPVYSSVSRPGWYDGSSWHTLDMLVLSRAETAPAQSPGGTKAVLAVAAADGSWVSDFTYYYASGGPEGLFLIAADGVSLLDGNGKPLYSWTAAQMGFSQEEYARYLSESAAFDSPVGRMWQDYACIGWADGTVRLLQLKTGEVETWPSDDWWRYQERGASSLDWEVVDQGETTLLRRGEETYTIAQSVGNGYAEVLSGLVCFTAQGSVYGLDGRQVLSLGPDWSVYFLQDSLTRSQTPPLLAAQSRVGSGARRAYYRLDGTFLMRADNTESWYRQETLVGGLLEVLDLNTASYYNPETMECVFRTYLNFQGD
;
A
#
# COMPACT_ATOMS: atom_id res chain seq x y z
N MET A 1 -5.72 24.11 -12.26
CA MET A 1 -4.65 24.67 -13.11
C MET A 1 -5.25 25.74 -14.01
N THR A 2 -4.55 26.83 -14.30
CA THR A 2 -4.91 27.79 -15.37
C THR A 2 -4.28 27.37 -16.70
N THR A 3 -4.78 27.91 -17.82
CA THR A 3 -4.37 27.55 -19.21
C THR A 3 -2.90 27.84 -19.55
N ASP A 4 -2.17 28.51 -18.68
CA ASP A 4 -0.73 28.80 -18.80
C ASP A 4 0.15 27.89 -17.91
N GLY A 5 -0.41 26.82 -17.35
CA GLY A 5 0.37 25.81 -16.62
C GLY A 5 0.78 26.22 -15.21
N ARG A 6 0.17 27.26 -14.64
CA ARG A 6 0.38 27.62 -13.23
C ARG A 6 -0.55 26.80 -12.33
N VAL A 7 0.07 26.11 -11.37
CA VAL A 7 -0.63 25.58 -10.19
C VAL A 7 -0.71 26.73 -9.19
N VAL A 8 -1.89 27.34 -9.06
CA VAL A 8 -2.18 28.31 -8.00
C VAL A 8 -3.02 27.62 -6.95
N THR A 9 -2.39 27.02 -5.96
CA THR A 9 -2.98 26.77 -4.65
C THR A 9 -1.85 26.78 -3.62
N ASP A 10 -2.03 27.47 -2.49
CA ASP A 10 -1.36 27.04 -1.26
C ASP A 10 -1.74 25.57 -1.02
N PRO A 11 -0.80 24.66 -0.73
CA PRO A 11 -1.16 23.28 -0.45
C PRO A 11 -2.03 23.26 0.82
N VAL A 12 -3.34 23.03 0.65
CA VAL A 12 -4.32 22.88 1.76
C VAL A 12 -4.06 21.58 2.56
N TYR A 13 -3.21 20.70 2.03
CA TYR A 13 -2.82 19.41 2.58
C TYR A 13 -1.29 19.21 2.46
N SER A 14 -0.70 18.49 3.40
CA SER A 14 0.73 18.14 3.49
C SER A 14 1.12 16.82 2.82
N SER A 15 0.15 16.00 2.41
CA SER A 15 0.39 14.84 1.53
C SER A 15 -0.85 14.40 0.77
N VAL A 16 -0.63 13.70 -0.34
CA VAL A 16 -1.63 12.96 -1.11
C VAL A 16 -1.12 11.54 -1.28
N SER A 17 -2.01 10.55 -1.16
CA SER A 17 -1.75 9.16 -1.53
C SER A 17 -2.99 8.50 -2.12
N ARG A 18 -2.81 7.39 -2.84
CA ARG A 18 -3.91 6.49 -3.18
C ARG A 18 -4.03 5.39 -2.13
N PRO A 19 -5.20 5.22 -1.49
CA PRO A 19 -5.38 4.09 -0.60
C PRO A 19 -5.39 2.80 -1.41
N GLY A 20 -4.83 1.76 -0.82
CA GLY A 20 -4.64 0.49 -1.51
C GLY A 20 -4.37 -0.66 -0.55
N TRP A 21 -4.26 -1.87 -1.11
CA TRP A 21 -3.94 -3.08 -0.37
C TRP A 21 -3.13 -4.04 -1.22
N TYR A 22 -2.44 -4.96 -0.55
CA TYR A 22 -1.72 -6.07 -1.17
C TYR A 22 -2.54 -7.34 -0.98
N ASP A 23 -2.82 -8.08 -2.06
CA ASP A 23 -3.60 -9.32 -2.01
C ASP A 23 -2.73 -10.59 -1.89
N GLY A 24 -1.44 -10.43 -1.63
CA GLY A 24 -0.48 -11.52 -1.63
C GLY A 24 0.24 -11.73 -2.96
N SER A 25 -0.31 -11.16 -4.04
CA SER A 25 0.24 -11.27 -5.39
C SER A 25 0.49 -9.92 -6.05
N SER A 26 -0.20 -8.85 -5.67
CA SER A 26 -0.06 -7.53 -6.27
C SER A 26 -0.66 -6.43 -5.43
N TRP A 27 -0.13 -5.22 -5.61
CA TRP A 27 -0.71 -4.01 -5.02
C TRP A 27 -1.94 -3.56 -5.81
N HIS A 28 -2.97 -3.15 -5.09
CA HIS A 28 -4.23 -2.66 -5.61
C HIS A 28 -4.51 -1.28 -5.03
N THR A 29 -5.04 -0.38 -5.84
CA THR A 29 -5.45 0.95 -5.39
C THR A 29 -6.94 1.12 -5.60
N LEU A 30 -7.54 1.97 -4.78
CA LEU A 30 -8.91 2.44 -4.98
C LEU A 30 -8.87 3.70 -5.83
N ASP A 31 -9.97 3.98 -6.53
CA ASP A 31 -10.10 5.18 -7.37
C ASP A 31 -10.45 6.43 -6.53
N MET A 32 -9.65 6.65 -5.49
CA MET A 32 -9.81 7.69 -4.49
C MET A 32 -8.45 8.24 -4.08
N LEU A 33 -8.45 9.41 -3.46
CA LEU A 33 -7.28 10.06 -2.89
C LEU A 33 -7.48 10.23 -1.39
N VAL A 34 -6.44 9.96 -0.60
CA VAL A 34 -6.34 10.34 0.80
C VAL A 34 -5.48 11.59 0.89
N LEU A 35 -6.07 12.67 1.38
CA LEU A 35 -5.43 13.97 1.57
C LEU A 35 -5.07 14.10 3.04
N SER A 36 -3.81 14.29 3.36
CA SER A 36 -3.35 14.47 4.74
C SER A 36 -3.01 15.92 5.00
N ARG A 37 -3.46 16.49 6.12
CA ARG A 37 -3.06 17.80 6.60
C ARG A 37 -2.48 17.65 8.00
N ALA A 38 -1.21 18.02 8.15
CA ALA A 38 -0.60 18.15 9.46
C ALA A 38 -1.30 19.27 10.23
N GLU A 39 -1.97 18.94 11.33
CA GLU A 39 -2.32 19.96 12.32
C GLU A 39 -1.13 20.13 13.25
N THR A 40 -0.70 21.38 13.45
CA THR A 40 0.15 21.74 14.58
C THR A 40 -0.62 21.33 15.84
N ALA A 41 -0.25 20.19 16.40
CA ALA A 41 -0.93 19.66 17.57
C ALA A 41 -0.89 20.73 18.68
N PRO A 42 -2.00 21.01 19.38
CA PRO A 42 -1.94 21.76 20.63
C PRO A 42 -0.92 21.09 21.55
N ALA A 43 -0.19 21.88 22.34
CA ALA A 43 0.93 21.45 23.19
C ALA A 43 0.60 20.38 24.26
N GLN A 44 -0.62 19.83 24.27
CA GLN A 44 -1.11 18.82 25.20
C GLN A 44 -1.54 17.51 24.51
N SER A 45 -1.23 17.29 23.23
CA SER A 45 -1.41 15.97 22.61
C SER A 45 -0.19 15.08 22.87
N PRO A 46 -0.32 13.97 23.63
CA PRO A 46 0.73 12.96 23.69
C PRO A 46 0.83 12.30 22.31
N GLY A 47 2.01 12.34 21.67
CA GLY A 47 2.27 11.61 20.42
C GLY A 47 2.80 12.42 19.23
N GLY A 48 2.94 13.75 19.33
CA GLY A 48 3.40 14.55 18.20
C GLY A 48 2.36 14.66 17.08
N THR A 49 2.62 15.52 16.11
CA THR A 49 1.74 15.94 15.00
C THR A 49 0.73 14.86 14.55
N LYS A 50 -0.55 15.02 14.91
CA LYS A 50 -1.62 14.20 14.32
C LYS A 50 -1.99 14.81 12.97
N ALA A 51 -1.73 14.07 11.89
CA ALA A 51 -2.33 14.40 10.61
C ALA A 51 -3.84 14.12 10.68
N VAL A 52 -4.64 15.05 10.17
CA VAL A 52 -6.05 14.81 9.85
C VAL A 52 -6.18 14.54 8.36
N LEU A 53 -7.10 13.65 8.01
CA LEU A 53 -7.26 13.13 6.66
C LEU A 53 -8.63 13.55 6.11
N ALA A 54 -8.65 13.85 4.81
CA ALA A 54 -9.83 13.92 3.96
C ALA A 54 -9.72 12.86 2.87
N VAL A 55 -10.86 12.51 2.26
CA VAL A 55 -10.94 11.59 1.12
C VAL A 55 -11.56 12.34 -0.05
N ALA A 56 -11.04 12.12 -1.26
CA ALA A 56 -11.57 12.72 -2.48
C ALA A 56 -11.69 11.68 -3.58
N ALA A 57 -12.56 11.93 -4.57
CA ALA A 57 -12.51 11.20 -5.82
C ALA A 57 -11.21 11.52 -6.57
N ALA A 58 -10.67 10.54 -7.30
CA ALA A 58 -9.48 10.72 -8.12
C ALA A 58 -9.67 11.76 -9.24
N ASP A 59 -10.90 11.93 -9.74
CA ASP A 59 -11.27 12.94 -10.75
C ASP A 59 -11.54 14.35 -10.16
N GLY A 60 -11.51 14.48 -8.84
CA GLY A 60 -11.77 15.74 -8.13
C GLY A 60 -13.25 16.15 -8.08
N SER A 61 -14.18 15.27 -8.45
CA SER A 61 -15.63 15.55 -8.44
C SER A 61 -16.20 15.80 -7.03
N TRP A 62 -15.56 15.29 -5.99
CA TRP A 62 -15.92 15.53 -4.60
C TRP A 62 -14.71 15.38 -3.66
N VAL A 63 -14.83 15.99 -2.48
CA VAL A 63 -13.89 15.88 -1.36
C VAL A 63 -14.68 15.94 -0.05
N SER A 64 -14.31 15.12 0.93
CA SER A 64 -14.86 15.17 2.28
C SER A 64 -14.12 16.19 3.16
N ASP A 65 -14.67 16.45 4.35
CA ASP A 65 -13.99 17.28 5.33
C ASP A 65 -12.76 16.55 5.93
N PHE A 66 -11.83 17.32 6.49
CA PHE A 66 -10.66 16.80 7.21
C PHE A 66 -11.03 16.31 8.61
N THR A 67 -11.76 15.19 8.68
CA THR A 67 -12.31 14.64 9.93
C THR A 67 -11.79 13.26 10.29
N TYR A 68 -11.03 12.63 9.40
CA TYR A 68 -10.54 11.27 9.61
C TYR A 68 -9.13 11.29 10.21
N TYR A 69 -8.82 10.31 11.04
CA TYR A 69 -7.49 10.13 11.65
C TYR A 69 -6.70 9.00 11.00
N TYR A 70 -7.39 8.06 10.34
CA TYR A 70 -6.76 6.93 9.68
C TYR A 70 -7.59 6.49 8.47
N ALA A 71 -6.90 5.96 7.46
CA ALA A 71 -7.48 5.39 6.26
C ALA A 71 -6.74 4.10 5.88
N SER A 72 -7.48 3.03 5.58
CA SER A 72 -6.93 1.75 5.13
C SER A 72 -7.72 1.23 3.94
N GLY A 73 -7.04 1.01 2.82
CA GLY A 73 -7.64 0.37 1.65
C GLY A 73 -7.66 -1.15 1.82
N GLY A 74 -8.60 -1.80 1.16
CA GLY A 74 -8.72 -3.25 1.08
C GLY A 74 -9.75 -3.68 0.03
N PRO A 75 -9.96 -4.99 -0.15
CA PRO A 75 -10.80 -5.51 -1.22
C PRO A 75 -12.26 -5.08 -1.11
N GLU A 76 -12.73 -4.79 0.12
CA GLU A 76 -14.08 -4.32 0.40
C GLU A 76 -14.24 -2.79 0.24
N GLY A 77 -13.14 -2.06 0.01
CA GLY A 77 -13.14 -0.61 -0.20
C GLY A 77 -12.21 0.16 0.75
N LEU A 78 -12.64 1.33 1.23
CA LEU A 78 -11.84 2.22 2.08
C LEU A 78 -12.41 2.28 3.50
N PHE A 79 -11.67 1.75 4.46
CA PHE A 79 -11.97 1.87 5.88
C PHE A 79 -11.40 3.17 6.46
N LEU A 80 -12.23 3.92 7.17
CA LEU A 80 -11.93 5.25 7.69
C LEU A 80 -12.21 5.31 9.18
N ILE A 81 -11.31 5.91 9.94
CA ILE A 81 -11.47 6.15 11.38
C ILE A 81 -11.68 7.65 11.61
N ALA A 82 -12.75 8.01 12.30
CA ALA A 82 -13.09 9.38 12.72
C ALA A 82 -13.15 9.48 14.26
N ALA A 83 -13.52 10.65 14.78
CA ALA A 83 -13.57 10.90 16.23
C ALA A 83 -14.67 10.12 16.97
N ASP A 84 -15.76 9.82 16.27
CA ASP A 84 -16.99 9.26 16.82
C ASP A 84 -17.27 7.83 16.35
N GLY A 85 -16.46 7.30 15.44
CA GLY A 85 -16.62 5.96 14.92
C GLY A 85 -15.81 5.70 13.65
N VAL A 86 -16.21 4.66 12.93
CA VAL A 86 -15.54 4.21 11.71
C VAL A 86 -16.54 4.08 10.57
N SER A 87 -16.07 4.19 9.33
CA SER A 87 -16.88 4.06 8.14
C SER A 87 -16.18 3.21 7.09
N LEU A 88 -16.96 2.47 6.30
CA LEU A 88 -16.48 1.76 5.12
C LEU A 88 -17.12 2.41 3.89
N LEU A 89 -16.30 2.86 2.96
CA LEU A 89 -16.71 3.32 1.63
C LEU A 89 -16.42 2.24 0.59
N ASP A 90 -17.19 2.17 -0.48
CA ASP A 90 -16.86 1.34 -1.65
C ASP A 90 -15.66 1.91 -2.43
N GLY A 91 -15.24 1.22 -3.50
CA GLY A 91 -14.10 1.63 -4.31
C GLY A 91 -14.22 3.00 -5.01
N ASN A 92 -15.42 3.60 -5.04
CA ASN A 92 -15.69 4.90 -5.63
C ASN A 92 -16.04 5.97 -4.56
N GLY A 93 -15.93 5.62 -3.27
CA GLY A 93 -16.18 6.52 -2.15
C GLY A 93 -17.65 6.62 -1.72
N LYS A 94 -18.53 5.75 -2.20
CA LYS A 94 -19.91 5.69 -1.71
C LYS A 94 -19.93 5.00 -0.33
N PRO A 95 -20.63 5.55 0.68
CA PRO A 95 -20.78 4.88 1.96
C PRO A 95 -21.46 3.51 1.84
N LEU A 96 -20.81 2.47 2.39
CA LEU A 96 -21.35 1.13 2.55
C LEU A 96 -21.90 0.94 3.96
N TYR A 97 -21.06 1.23 4.97
CA TYR A 97 -21.40 1.05 6.38
C TYR A 97 -20.76 2.13 7.25
N SER A 98 -21.34 2.35 8.43
CA SER A 98 -20.78 3.22 9.46
C SER A 98 -21.17 2.69 10.83
N TRP A 99 -20.20 2.70 11.75
CA TRP A 99 -20.38 2.24 13.12
C TRP A 99 -19.84 3.27 14.08
N THR A 100 -20.70 3.71 14.99
CA THR A 100 -20.32 4.57 16.11
C THR A 100 -19.45 3.81 17.10
N ALA A 101 -18.65 4.53 17.88
CA ALA A 101 -17.90 3.97 19.01
C ALA A 101 -18.78 3.08 19.91
N ALA A 102 -20.01 3.53 20.21
CA ALA A 102 -20.96 2.79 21.02
C ALA A 102 -21.43 1.47 20.39
N GLN A 103 -21.68 1.45 19.08
CA GLN A 103 -22.03 0.22 18.35
C GLN A 103 -20.88 -0.78 18.33
N MET A 104 -19.64 -0.29 18.36
CA MET A 104 -18.43 -1.12 18.49
C MET A 104 -18.11 -1.50 19.95
N GLY A 105 -18.95 -1.13 20.91
CA GLY A 105 -18.77 -1.48 22.33
C GLY A 105 -17.74 -0.64 23.07
N PHE A 106 -17.42 0.57 22.58
CA PHE A 106 -16.60 1.55 23.30
C PHE A 106 -17.46 2.63 23.97
N SER A 107 -17.06 3.05 25.17
CA SER A 107 -17.40 4.40 25.64
C SER A 107 -16.62 5.45 24.83
N GLN A 108 -17.12 6.68 24.81
CA GLN A 108 -16.44 7.79 24.12
C GLN A 108 -15.04 8.06 24.69
N GLU A 109 -14.85 7.93 26.00
CA GLU A 109 -13.54 8.09 26.63
C GLU A 109 -12.56 6.99 26.23
N GLU A 110 -13.02 5.73 26.19
CA GLU A 110 -12.20 4.60 25.73
C GLU A 110 -11.81 4.75 24.27
N TYR A 111 -12.74 5.18 23.41
CA TYR A 111 -12.48 5.38 21.99
C TYR A 111 -11.51 6.55 21.75
N ALA A 112 -11.69 7.68 22.44
CA ALA A 112 -10.79 8.83 22.34
C ALA A 112 -9.36 8.47 22.82
N ARG A 113 -9.25 7.72 23.92
CA ARG A 113 -7.97 7.20 24.41
C ARG A 113 -7.33 6.27 23.39
N TYR A 114 -8.10 5.38 22.80
CA TYR A 114 -7.65 4.50 21.72
C TYR A 114 -7.11 5.28 20.49
N LEU A 115 -7.81 6.32 20.04
CA LEU A 115 -7.33 7.19 18.95
C LEU A 115 -6.05 7.98 19.31
N SER A 116 -5.76 8.13 20.61
CA SER A 116 -4.52 8.78 21.09
C SER A 116 -3.33 7.82 21.19
N GLU A 117 -3.57 6.56 21.54
CA GLU A 117 -2.53 5.54 21.75
C GLU A 117 -2.16 4.80 20.44
N SER A 118 -3.06 4.78 19.46
CA SER A 118 -2.89 4.07 18.18
C SER A 118 -1.99 4.76 17.14
N ALA A 119 -1.46 5.96 17.43
CA ALA A 119 -0.64 6.76 16.52
C ALA A 119 0.81 6.24 16.32
N ALA A 120 1.13 5.02 16.76
CA ALA A 120 2.42 4.39 16.52
C ALA A 120 2.44 3.69 15.15
N PHE A 121 3.50 3.92 14.36
CA PHE A 121 3.69 3.35 13.00
C PHE A 121 3.55 1.82 12.91
N ASP A 122 3.72 1.10 14.01
CA ASP A 122 3.63 -0.37 14.09
C ASP A 122 2.30 -0.90 14.65
N SER A 123 1.28 -0.05 14.78
CA SER A 123 -0.04 -0.50 15.24
C SER A 123 -0.81 -1.24 14.11
N PRO A 124 -1.42 -2.40 14.38
CA PRO A 124 -2.36 -3.10 13.50
C PRO A 124 -3.70 -2.38 13.47
N VAL A 125 -3.93 -1.45 14.40
CA VAL A 125 -5.13 -0.62 14.47
C VAL A 125 -5.36 0.11 13.16
N GLY A 126 -6.60 0.05 12.68
CA GLY A 126 -7.04 0.63 11.43
C GLY A 126 -6.68 -0.21 10.22
N ARG A 127 -5.83 -1.24 10.35
CA ARG A 127 -5.56 -2.16 9.24
C ARG A 127 -6.79 -3.01 8.95
N MET A 128 -7.22 -2.92 7.71
CA MET A 128 -8.22 -3.79 7.13
C MET A 128 -7.54 -5.01 6.49
N TRP A 129 -8.09 -6.20 6.72
CA TRP A 129 -7.67 -7.42 6.06
C TRP A 129 -8.86 -8.34 5.83
N GLN A 130 -9.14 -8.65 4.55
CA GLN A 130 -10.30 -9.43 4.13
C GLN A 130 -11.60 -8.91 4.77
N ASP A 131 -12.31 -9.73 5.55
CA ASP A 131 -13.62 -9.39 6.13
C ASP A 131 -13.53 -8.60 7.45
N TYR A 132 -12.33 -8.31 7.95
CA TYR A 132 -12.12 -7.69 9.26
C TYR A 132 -11.29 -6.41 9.20
N ALA A 133 -11.56 -5.49 10.13
CA ALA A 133 -10.68 -4.38 10.47
C ALA A 133 -10.28 -4.43 11.94
N CYS A 134 -9.00 -4.22 12.25
CA CYS A 134 -8.55 -4.13 13.63
C CYS A 134 -8.93 -2.76 14.21
N ILE A 135 -9.84 -2.77 15.18
CA ILE A 135 -10.37 -1.58 15.86
C ILE A 135 -9.86 -1.43 17.30
N GLY A 136 -8.87 -2.23 17.71
CA GLY A 136 -8.34 -2.23 19.07
C GLY A 136 -7.17 -3.19 19.25
N TRP A 137 -6.19 -2.81 20.06
CA TRP A 137 -5.14 -3.70 20.55
C TRP A 137 -4.86 -3.40 22.02
N ALA A 138 -4.98 -4.39 22.90
CA ALA A 138 -4.43 -4.36 24.25
C ALA A 138 -4.00 -5.76 24.69
N ASP A 139 -2.92 -5.85 25.48
CA ASP A 139 -2.52 -7.05 26.23
C ASP A 139 -2.47 -8.36 25.41
N GLY A 140 -1.88 -8.29 24.20
CA GLY A 140 -1.75 -9.48 23.32
C GLY A 140 -3.04 -9.93 22.65
N THR A 141 -4.11 -9.12 22.71
CA THR A 141 -5.37 -9.37 22.02
C THR A 141 -5.72 -8.22 21.08
N VAL A 142 -6.35 -8.54 19.95
CA VAL A 142 -6.88 -7.56 19.01
C VAL A 142 -8.40 -7.59 19.04
N ARG A 143 -9.02 -6.42 18.96
CA ARG A 143 -10.45 -6.27 18.72
C ARG A 143 -10.67 -6.08 17.22
N LEU A 144 -11.50 -6.92 16.65
CA LEU A 144 -11.77 -6.96 15.23
C LEU A 144 -13.22 -6.57 14.97
N LEU A 145 -13.43 -5.66 14.04
CA LEU A 145 -14.75 -5.36 13.47
C LEU A 145 -14.94 -6.22 12.23
N GLN A 146 -15.98 -7.03 12.22
CA GLN A 146 -16.41 -7.73 11.01
C GLN A 146 -17.15 -6.73 10.11
N LEU A 147 -16.62 -6.49 8.91
CA LEU A 147 -17.00 -5.36 8.04
C LEU A 147 -18.42 -5.44 7.45
N LYS A 148 -18.99 -6.63 7.31
CA LYS A 148 -20.31 -6.85 6.71
C LYS A 148 -21.44 -6.85 7.73
N THR A 149 -21.14 -7.29 8.95
CA THR A 149 -22.12 -7.48 10.03
C THR A 149 -22.03 -6.39 11.10
N GLY A 150 -20.86 -5.78 11.27
CA GLY A 150 -20.57 -4.89 12.37
C GLY A 150 -20.32 -5.60 13.70
N GLU A 151 -20.27 -6.93 13.72
CA GLU A 151 -19.96 -7.68 14.92
C GLU A 151 -18.52 -7.43 15.36
N VAL A 152 -18.31 -7.30 16.67
CA VAL A 152 -17.00 -7.10 17.26
C VAL A 152 -16.54 -8.38 17.92
N GLU A 153 -15.37 -8.85 17.50
CA GLU A 153 -14.72 -10.03 18.03
C GLU A 153 -13.42 -9.65 18.75
N THR A 154 -12.94 -10.54 19.62
CA THR A 154 -11.62 -10.40 20.26
C THR A 154 -10.81 -11.65 20.01
N TRP A 155 -9.68 -11.50 19.35
CA TRP A 155 -8.77 -12.59 19.00
C TRP A 155 -7.42 -12.40 19.69
N PRO A 156 -6.66 -13.48 19.95
CA PRO A 156 -5.24 -13.38 20.24
C PRO A 156 -4.50 -12.71 19.07
N SER A 157 -3.46 -11.90 19.37
CA SER A 157 -2.68 -11.21 18.32
C SER A 157 -2.03 -12.19 17.33
N ASP A 158 -1.58 -13.33 17.81
CA ASP A 158 -0.94 -14.35 16.96
C ASP A 158 -1.92 -14.95 15.94
N ASP A 159 -3.20 -15.08 16.31
CA ASP A 159 -4.22 -15.59 15.40
C ASP A 159 -4.58 -14.56 14.33
N TRP A 160 -4.57 -13.27 14.69
CA TRP A 160 -4.71 -12.17 13.71
C TRP A 160 -3.55 -12.11 12.73
N TRP A 161 -2.30 -12.30 13.20
CA TRP A 161 -1.14 -12.35 12.30
C TRP A 161 -1.19 -13.55 11.37
N ARG A 162 -1.54 -14.74 11.88
CA ARG A 162 -1.76 -15.93 11.04
C ARG A 162 -2.88 -15.75 10.03
N TYR A 163 -3.96 -15.05 10.39
CA TYR A 163 -5.04 -14.74 9.48
C TYR A 163 -4.58 -13.84 8.33
N GLN A 164 -3.75 -12.83 8.64
CA GLN A 164 -3.13 -11.99 7.61
C GLN A 164 -2.21 -12.79 6.69
N GLU A 165 -1.36 -13.65 7.25
CA GLU A 165 -0.43 -14.50 6.47
C GLU A 165 -1.18 -15.43 5.50
N ARG A 166 -2.30 -16.04 5.93
CA ARG A 166 -3.13 -16.89 5.06
C ARG A 166 -3.79 -16.14 3.91
N GLY A 167 -4.05 -14.85 4.09
CA GLY A 167 -4.58 -13.99 3.03
C GLY A 167 -3.52 -13.39 2.11
N ALA A 168 -2.25 -13.40 2.53
CA ALA A 168 -1.11 -12.86 1.79
C ALA A 168 -0.35 -13.93 0.97
N SER A 169 -0.66 -15.22 1.12
CA SER A 169 -0.24 -16.21 0.13
C SER A 169 -1.07 -15.95 -1.12
N SER A 170 -0.43 -15.55 -2.22
CA SER A 170 -0.98 -15.53 -3.58
C SER A 170 -2.06 -16.61 -3.72
N LEU A 171 -3.34 -16.21 -3.76
CA LEU A 171 -4.50 -17.08 -3.48
C LEU A 171 -4.57 -18.35 -4.37
N ASP A 172 -3.79 -18.39 -5.45
CA ASP A 172 -3.70 -19.51 -6.38
C ASP A 172 -2.39 -20.31 -6.32
N TRP A 173 -1.34 -19.82 -5.64
CA TRP A 173 0.00 -20.45 -5.64
C TRP A 173 0.46 -20.85 -4.24
N GLU A 174 0.78 -22.14 -4.08
CA GLU A 174 1.53 -22.66 -2.94
C GLU A 174 3.04 -22.51 -3.24
N VAL A 175 3.77 -21.86 -2.33
CA VAL A 175 5.22 -21.65 -2.43
C VAL A 175 5.91 -22.36 -1.27
N VAL A 176 6.78 -23.32 -1.58
CA VAL A 176 7.51 -24.11 -0.58
C VAL A 176 9.02 -23.99 -0.81
N ASP A 177 9.72 -23.32 0.09
CA ASP A 177 11.18 -23.26 0.09
C ASP A 177 11.75 -24.60 0.59
N GLN A 178 12.63 -25.20 -0.20
CA GLN A 178 13.34 -26.45 0.10
C GLN A 178 14.83 -26.22 0.35
N GLY A 179 15.25 -24.96 0.56
CA GLY A 179 16.59 -24.57 0.97
C GLY A 179 17.54 -24.26 -0.18
N GLU A 180 17.61 -25.11 -1.21
CA GLU A 180 18.35 -24.80 -2.46
C GLU A 180 17.41 -24.52 -3.64
N THR A 181 16.17 -25.00 -3.54
CA THR A 181 15.15 -24.88 -4.58
C THR A 181 13.84 -24.42 -3.96
N THR A 182 12.97 -23.86 -4.79
CA THR A 182 11.61 -23.49 -4.39
C THR A 182 10.63 -24.24 -5.27
N LEU A 183 9.67 -24.88 -4.62
CA LEU A 183 8.56 -25.57 -5.26
C LEU A 183 7.36 -24.61 -5.35
N LEU A 184 6.84 -24.43 -6.55
CA LEU A 184 5.65 -23.63 -6.82
C LEU A 184 4.54 -24.57 -7.29
N ARG A 185 3.34 -24.47 -6.71
CA ARG A 185 2.19 -25.27 -7.14
C ARG A 185 0.96 -24.42 -7.35
N ARG A 186 0.18 -24.75 -8.37
CA ARG A 186 -1.15 -24.19 -8.62
C ARG A 186 -2.06 -25.30 -9.13
N GLY A 187 -3.01 -25.73 -8.30
CA GLY A 187 -3.82 -26.92 -8.60
C GLY A 187 -2.93 -28.16 -8.79
N GLU A 188 -2.99 -28.78 -9.96
CA GLU A 188 -2.16 -29.95 -10.32
C GLU A 188 -0.79 -29.57 -10.92
N GLU A 189 -0.58 -28.31 -11.28
CA GLU A 189 0.68 -27.84 -11.87
C GLU A 189 1.74 -27.70 -10.77
N THR A 190 2.96 -28.17 -11.05
CA THR A 190 4.11 -28.10 -10.14
C THR A 190 5.36 -27.67 -10.90
N TYR A 191 6.07 -26.69 -10.36
CA TYR A 191 7.31 -26.15 -10.92
C TYR A 191 8.39 -26.13 -9.85
N THR A 192 9.63 -26.45 -10.22
CA THR A 192 10.79 -26.38 -9.33
C THR A 192 11.79 -25.39 -9.87
N ILE A 193 12.13 -24.39 -9.07
CA ILE A 193 13.07 -23.34 -9.45
C ILE A 193 14.33 -23.50 -8.60
N ALA A 194 15.50 -23.49 -9.24
CA ALA A 194 16.81 -23.60 -8.59
C ALA A 194 17.23 -22.30 -7.90
N GLN A 195 16.39 -21.83 -6.98
CA GLN A 195 16.56 -20.63 -6.18
C GLN A 195 15.78 -20.83 -4.87
N SER A 196 16.41 -20.52 -3.74
CA SER A 196 15.73 -20.48 -2.44
C SER A 196 15.07 -19.12 -2.22
N VAL A 197 13.96 -19.13 -1.47
CA VAL A 197 13.29 -17.92 -1.00
C VAL A 197 14.16 -17.18 0.02
N GLY A 198 14.78 -17.93 0.94
CA GLY A 198 15.62 -17.36 1.99
C GLY A 198 14.80 -16.55 3.00
N ASN A 199 15.20 -15.31 3.27
CA ASN A 199 14.54 -14.42 4.23
C ASN A 199 13.44 -13.53 3.62
N GLY A 200 13.11 -13.73 2.34
CA GLY A 200 12.07 -12.98 1.63
C GLY A 200 10.79 -13.79 1.44
N TYR A 201 10.09 -13.48 0.37
CA TYR A 201 8.97 -14.27 -0.15
C TYR A 201 9.15 -14.43 -1.67
N ALA A 202 8.44 -15.39 -2.25
CA ALA A 202 8.37 -15.55 -3.70
C ALA A 202 6.97 -15.17 -4.20
N GLU A 203 6.93 -14.32 -5.22
CA GLU A 203 5.70 -13.83 -5.83
C GLU A 203 5.61 -14.37 -7.26
N VAL A 204 4.47 -14.91 -7.67
CA VAL A 204 4.30 -15.52 -9.01
C VAL A 204 3.31 -14.71 -9.82
N LEU A 205 3.73 -14.21 -10.98
CA LEU A 205 2.88 -13.46 -11.90
C LEU A 205 3.30 -13.65 -13.36
N SER A 206 2.33 -13.78 -14.27
CA SER A 206 2.57 -13.81 -15.73
C SER A 206 3.59 -14.86 -16.17
N GLY A 207 3.62 -16.03 -15.51
CA GLY A 207 4.58 -17.11 -15.81
C GLY A 207 6.00 -16.86 -15.31
N LEU A 208 6.19 -15.85 -14.45
CA LEU A 208 7.43 -15.52 -13.78
C LEU A 208 7.28 -15.66 -12.27
N VAL A 209 8.41 -15.89 -11.59
CA VAL A 209 8.52 -15.83 -10.13
C VAL A 209 9.61 -14.82 -9.73
N CYS A 210 9.26 -13.89 -8.85
CA CYS A 210 10.16 -12.95 -8.22
C CYS A 210 10.58 -13.47 -6.84
N PHE A 211 11.88 -13.65 -6.61
CA PHE A 211 12.44 -13.94 -5.29
C PHE A 211 12.85 -12.64 -4.63
N THR A 212 11.95 -12.08 -3.83
CA THR A 212 12.00 -10.65 -3.49
C THR A 212 13.31 -10.27 -2.83
N ALA A 213 13.73 -10.94 -1.75
CA ALA A 213 14.97 -10.63 -1.04
C ALA A 213 16.26 -11.07 -1.76
N GLN A 214 16.15 -11.84 -2.85
CA GLN A 214 17.30 -12.32 -3.61
C GLN A 214 17.61 -11.44 -4.82
N GLY A 215 16.73 -10.47 -5.13
CA GLY A 215 16.86 -9.60 -6.28
C GLY A 215 16.87 -10.37 -7.60
N SER A 216 16.15 -11.48 -7.68
CA SER A 216 16.17 -12.38 -8.84
C SER A 216 14.77 -12.75 -9.32
N VAL A 217 14.66 -12.95 -10.63
CA VAL A 217 13.40 -13.31 -11.31
C VAL A 217 13.67 -14.46 -12.26
N TYR A 218 12.79 -15.45 -12.25
CA TYR A 218 12.87 -16.64 -13.10
C TYR A 218 11.56 -16.86 -13.82
N GLY A 219 11.61 -17.46 -15.01
CA GLY A 219 10.44 -18.10 -15.62
C GLY A 219 10.07 -19.37 -14.86
N LEU A 220 8.80 -19.78 -14.96
CA LEU A 220 8.35 -21.08 -14.45
C LEU A 220 9.07 -22.28 -15.11
N ASP A 221 9.70 -22.06 -16.26
CA ASP A 221 10.60 -23.00 -16.93
C ASP A 221 12.00 -23.10 -16.29
N GLY A 222 12.26 -22.33 -15.23
CA GLY A 222 13.54 -22.27 -14.53
C GLY A 222 14.57 -21.35 -15.18
N ARG A 223 14.26 -20.66 -16.28
CA ARG A 223 15.19 -19.72 -16.92
C ARG A 223 15.32 -18.45 -16.09
N GLN A 224 16.54 -18.07 -15.75
CA GLN A 224 16.78 -16.78 -15.08
C GLN A 224 16.50 -15.62 -16.04
N VAL A 225 15.64 -14.71 -15.62
CA VAL A 225 15.23 -13.51 -16.36
C VAL A 225 15.97 -12.28 -15.87
N LEU A 226 16.10 -12.14 -14.55
CA LEU A 226 16.79 -11.01 -13.92
C LEU A 226 17.59 -11.51 -12.72
N SER A 227 18.78 -10.92 -12.52
CA SER A 227 19.64 -11.18 -11.36
C SER A 227 20.38 -9.91 -10.98
N LEU A 228 19.97 -9.31 -9.87
CA LEU A 228 20.58 -8.10 -9.31
C LEU A 228 21.37 -8.39 -8.03
N GLY A 229 21.16 -9.58 -7.44
CA GLY A 229 21.80 -10.02 -6.21
C GLY A 229 21.05 -9.57 -4.94
N PRO A 230 21.50 -10.04 -3.76
CA PRO A 230 20.78 -9.90 -2.49
C PRO A 230 20.74 -8.47 -1.93
N ASP A 231 21.53 -7.54 -2.48
CA ASP A 231 21.46 -6.12 -2.13
C ASP A 231 20.22 -5.42 -2.73
N TRP A 232 19.49 -6.14 -3.59
CA TRP A 232 18.28 -5.66 -4.25
C TRP A 232 17.07 -6.47 -3.80
N SER A 233 15.95 -5.78 -3.60
CA SER A 233 14.63 -6.42 -3.61
C SER A 233 13.95 -6.22 -4.96
N VAL A 234 13.30 -7.25 -5.49
CA VAL A 234 12.52 -7.18 -6.74
C VAL A 234 11.06 -7.58 -6.51
N TYR A 235 10.12 -6.95 -7.18
CA TYR A 235 8.68 -7.22 -7.08
C TYR A 235 7.95 -6.83 -8.37
N PHE A 236 6.73 -7.33 -8.57
CA PHE A 236 5.91 -6.92 -9.71
C PHE A 236 5.22 -5.59 -9.43
N LEU A 237 5.21 -4.71 -10.41
CA LEU A 237 4.43 -3.49 -10.41
C LEU A 237 3.30 -3.61 -11.43
N GLN A 238 2.09 -3.90 -10.94
CA GLN A 238 0.89 -4.01 -11.76
C GLN A 238 0.11 -2.70 -11.83
N ASP A 239 -0.60 -2.51 -12.94
CA ASP A 239 -1.52 -1.38 -13.07
C ASP A 239 -2.70 -1.57 -12.15
N SER A 240 -2.78 -0.72 -11.15
CA SER A 240 -3.74 -0.83 -10.07
C SER A 240 -5.18 -0.48 -10.51
N LEU A 241 -5.39 0.22 -11.63
CA LEU A 241 -6.71 0.56 -12.17
C LEU A 241 -7.13 -0.35 -13.33
N THR A 242 -6.22 -0.61 -14.27
CA THR A 242 -6.56 -1.27 -15.54
C THR A 242 -6.15 -2.73 -15.62
N ARG A 243 -5.33 -3.22 -14.68
CA ARG A 243 -4.78 -4.59 -14.41
C ARG A 243 -4.43 -5.49 -15.60
N SER A 244 -5.35 -5.65 -16.54
CA SER A 244 -5.26 -6.46 -17.76
C SER A 244 -4.85 -5.70 -19.02
N GLN A 245 -4.98 -4.37 -19.04
CA GLN A 245 -4.72 -3.58 -20.26
C GLN A 245 -3.29 -3.08 -20.36
N THR A 246 -2.62 -2.91 -19.21
CA THR A 246 -1.23 -2.42 -19.15
C THR A 246 -0.31 -3.54 -18.68
N PRO A 247 0.72 -3.90 -19.45
CA PRO A 247 1.70 -4.90 -19.04
C PRO A 247 2.38 -4.50 -17.71
N PRO A 248 2.54 -5.42 -16.75
CA PRO A 248 3.24 -5.12 -15.52
C PRO A 248 4.73 -4.91 -15.76
N LEU A 249 5.38 -4.24 -14.82
CA LEU A 249 6.82 -4.05 -14.79
C LEU A 249 7.45 -4.89 -13.67
N LEU A 250 8.75 -5.14 -13.79
CA LEU A 250 9.57 -5.53 -12.65
C LEU A 250 10.15 -4.26 -12.04
N ALA A 251 9.85 -4.02 -10.77
CA ALA A 251 10.47 -2.95 -10.00
C ALA A 251 11.52 -3.55 -9.07
N ALA A 252 12.68 -2.91 -9.00
CA ALA A 252 13.77 -3.30 -8.14
C ALA A 252 14.20 -2.14 -7.25
N GLN A 253 14.54 -2.45 -6.01
CA GLN A 253 15.00 -1.48 -5.02
C GLN A 253 16.28 -1.93 -4.32
N SER A 254 17.17 -0.99 -4.04
CA SER A 254 18.33 -1.22 -3.16
C SER A 254 18.49 -0.04 -2.20
N ARG A 255 18.87 -0.31 -0.95
CA ARG A 255 19.20 0.74 0.02
C ARG A 255 20.62 1.27 -0.21
N VAL A 256 20.77 2.59 -0.20
CA VAL A 256 22.08 3.23 -0.32
C VAL A 256 22.20 4.35 0.70
N GLY A 257 22.90 4.08 1.80
CA GLY A 257 22.97 5.00 2.94
C GLY A 257 21.58 5.23 3.54
N SER A 258 21.16 6.49 3.63
CA SER A 258 19.81 6.90 4.03
C SER A 258 18.78 6.88 2.88
N GLY A 259 19.23 6.71 1.64
CA GLY A 259 18.39 6.77 0.44
C GLY A 259 18.07 5.40 -0.17
N ALA A 260 17.45 5.43 -1.33
CA ALA A 260 17.12 4.23 -2.10
C ALA A 260 17.43 4.42 -3.59
N ARG A 261 17.96 3.37 -4.22
CA ARG A 261 18.04 3.24 -5.68
C ARG A 261 16.85 2.43 -6.17
N ARG A 262 16.28 2.86 -7.29
CA ARG A 262 15.14 2.20 -7.94
C ARG A 262 15.47 1.92 -9.39
N ALA A 263 15.16 0.72 -9.85
CA ALA A 263 15.32 0.35 -11.23
C ALA A 263 14.06 -0.36 -11.73
N TYR A 264 13.69 -0.09 -12.98
CA TYR A 264 12.50 -0.62 -13.61
C TYR A 264 12.91 -1.45 -14.83
N TYR A 265 12.26 -2.60 -15.01
CA TYR A 265 12.52 -3.52 -16.12
C TYR A 265 11.20 -4.00 -16.71
N ARG A 266 11.23 -4.39 -17.98
CA ARG A 266 10.17 -5.22 -18.57
C ARG A 266 10.22 -6.63 -17.97
N LEU A 267 9.14 -7.38 -18.13
CA LEU A 267 9.04 -8.78 -17.69
C LEU A 267 10.09 -9.71 -18.33
N ASP A 268 10.67 -9.34 -19.46
CA ASP A 268 11.75 -10.10 -20.09
C ASP A 268 13.16 -9.77 -19.52
N GLY A 269 13.23 -8.88 -18.52
CA GLY A 269 14.47 -8.41 -17.90
C GLY A 269 15.09 -7.19 -18.58
N THR A 270 14.49 -6.65 -19.64
CA THR A 270 15.01 -5.46 -20.32
C THR A 270 14.96 -4.25 -19.40
N PHE A 271 16.11 -3.62 -19.13
CA PHE A 271 16.20 -2.39 -18.33
C PHE A 271 15.48 -1.22 -19.02
N LEU A 272 14.71 -0.47 -18.23
CA LEU A 272 13.98 0.71 -18.68
C LEU A 272 14.60 2.00 -18.13
N MET A 273 14.66 2.13 -16.81
CA MET A 273 15.12 3.36 -16.15
C MET A 273 15.66 3.04 -14.76
N ARG A 274 16.55 3.92 -14.28
CA ARG A 274 16.93 4.03 -12.87
C ARG A 274 16.54 5.40 -12.33
N ALA A 275 15.93 5.41 -11.15
CA ALA A 275 15.68 6.62 -10.38
C ALA A 275 16.43 6.49 -9.05
N ASP A 276 17.33 7.44 -8.81
CA ASP A 276 18.15 7.47 -7.59
C ASP A 276 17.59 8.59 -6.69
N ASN A 277 17.16 8.25 -5.47
CA ASN A 277 16.73 9.24 -4.47
C ASN A 277 17.78 9.35 -3.36
N THR A 278 18.20 10.58 -3.07
CA THR A 278 19.17 10.91 -2.02
C THR A 278 18.54 10.94 -0.62
N GLU A 279 17.21 11.06 -0.53
CA GLU A 279 16.46 11.06 0.72
C GLU A 279 15.71 9.74 0.93
N SER A 280 15.24 9.51 2.15
CA SER A 280 14.58 8.27 2.54
C SER A 280 13.22 8.14 1.85
N TRP A 281 13.24 7.35 0.77
CA TRP A 281 12.10 6.74 0.09
C TRP A 281 11.22 7.68 -0.73
N TYR A 282 10.82 7.21 -1.92
CA TYR A 282 9.60 7.70 -2.54
C TYR A 282 8.41 7.38 -1.62
N ARG A 283 7.48 8.32 -1.46
CA ARG A 283 6.26 8.09 -0.67
C ARG A 283 5.36 7.04 -1.32
N GLN A 284 5.37 6.96 -2.65
CA GLN A 284 4.59 5.99 -3.40
C GLN A 284 5.20 5.76 -4.79
N GLU A 285 5.21 4.51 -5.24
CA GLU A 285 5.49 4.12 -6.62
C GLU A 285 4.39 3.17 -7.05
N THR A 286 3.66 3.50 -8.11
CA THR A 286 2.54 2.67 -8.54
C THR A 286 2.33 2.80 -10.04
N LEU A 287 1.88 1.73 -10.68
CA LEU A 287 1.40 1.80 -12.05
C LEU A 287 -0.11 2.09 -11.97
N VAL A 288 -0.55 3.19 -12.55
CA VAL A 288 -1.95 3.67 -12.48
C VAL A 288 -2.34 4.21 -13.85
N GLY A 289 -3.37 3.62 -14.45
CA GLY A 289 -3.96 4.16 -15.68
C GLY A 289 -2.99 4.20 -16.86
N GLY A 290 -2.07 3.24 -16.92
CA GLY A 290 -1.05 3.11 -17.96
C GLY A 290 0.22 3.92 -17.70
N LEU A 291 0.32 4.64 -16.58
CA LEU A 291 1.46 5.50 -16.25
C LEU A 291 2.14 5.05 -14.97
N LEU A 292 3.48 5.09 -14.96
CA LEU A 292 4.25 4.93 -13.74
C LEU A 292 4.17 6.25 -12.95
N GLU A 293 3.42 6.24 -11.86
CA GLU A 293 3.37 7.31 -10.88
C GLU A 293 4.50 7.15 -9.86
N VAL A 294 5.28 8.20 -9.69
CA VAL A 294 6.31 8.35 -8.66
C VAL A 294 5.97 9.57 -7.82
N LEU A 295 5.50 9.33 -6.59
CA LEU A 295 5.27 10.36 -5.59
C LEU A 295 6.48 10.45 -4.66
N ASP A 296 7.16 11.59 -4.72
CA ASP A 296 8.27 11.96 -3.86
C ASP A 296 7.82 12.95 -2.80
N LEU A 297 8.71 13.31 -1.88
CA LEU A 297 8.45 14.26 -0.79
C LEU A 297 7.95 15.61 -1.29
N ASN A 298 8.31 16.04 -2.49
CA ASN A 298 7.92 17.35 -3.01
C ASN A 298 7.43 17.31 -4.46
N THR A 299 7.31 16.13 -5.08
CA THR A 299 6.91 16.03 -6.48
C THR A 299 5.96 14.86 -6.73
N ALA A 300 5.04 15.03 -7.66
CA ALA A 300 4.35 13.92 -8.31
C ALA A 300 4.80 13.89 -9.77
N SER A 301 5.36 12.77 -10.21
CA SER A 301 5.83 12.56 -11.58
C SER A 301 5.16 11.34 -12.20
N TYR A 302 4.81 11.44 -13.48
CA TYR A 302 4.17 10.38 -14.25
C TYR A 302 4.98 10.10 -15.50
N TYR A 303 5.33 8.84 -15.71
CA TYR A 303 6.15 8.39 -16.83
C TYR A 303 5.36 7.41 -17.69
N ASN A 304 5.58 7.48 -19.00
CA ASN A 304 5.15 6.43 -19.91
C ASN A 304 6.02 5.18 -19.65
N PRO A 305 5.47 4.02 -19.25
CA PRO A 305 6.24 2.81 -18.97
C PRO A 305 7.05 2.26 -20.16
N GLU A 306 6.62 2.54 -21.39
CA GLU A 306 7.26 2.02 -22.59
C GLU A 306 8.52 2.82 -22.97
N THR A 307 8.43 4.14 -22.88
CA THR A 307 9.50 5.08 -23.28
C THR A 307 10.28 5.64 -22.09
N MET A 308 9.73 5.53 -20.88
CA MET A 308 10.17 6.19 -19.66
C MET A 308 10.26 7.72 -19.77
N GLU A 309 9.58 8.31 -20.75
CA GLU A 309 9.48 9.77 -20.84
C GLU A 309 8.54 10.29 -19.76
N CYS A 310 8.96 11.36 -19.07
CA CYS A 310 8.12 12.05 -18.12
C CYS A 310 7.01 12.77 -18.88
N VAL A 311 5.78 12.30 -18.74
CA VAL A 311 4.59 12.86 -19.39
C VAL A 311 4.06 14.06 -18.60
N PHE A 312 4.19 14.00 -17.27
CA PHE A 312 3.76 15.07 -16.38
C PHE A 312 4.61 15.07 -15.10
N ARG A 313 4.94 16.26 -14.61
CA ARG A 313 5.52 16.47 -13.27
C ARG A 313 4.96 17.73 -12.66
N THR A 314 4.60 17.66 -11.40
CA THR A 314 4.25 18.83 -10.58
C THR A 314 5.04 18.85 -9.29
N TYR A 315 5.32 20.06 -8.80
CA TYR A 315 5.86 20.28 -7.46
C TYR A 315 4.70 20.42 -6.48
N LEU A 316 4.80 19.73 -5.36
CA LEU A 316 3.79 19.68 -4.30
C LEU A 316 4.11 20.63 -3.13
N ASN A 317 5.32 21.20 -3.11
CA ASN A 317 5.82 22.19 -2.15
C ASN A 317 5.49 21.87 -0.67
N PHE A 318 5.66 20.61 -0.24
CA PHE A 318 5.28 20.20 1.11
C PHE A 318 6.22 20.73 2.20
N GLN A 319 7.38 21.29 1.85
CA GLN A 319 8.32 21.86 2.82
C GLN A 319 8.18 23.37 3.06
N GLY A 320 7.41 24.11 2.23
CA GLY A 320 7.41 25.58 2.31
C GLY A 320 8.78 26.20 2.01
N ASP A 321 8.81 27.50 1.73
CA ASP A 321 10.06 28.28 1.66
C ASP A 321 10.66 28.54 3.05
#